data_AF-A0A951MIJ8-F1
#
_entry.id   AF-A0A951MIJ8-F1
#
_cell.length_a   1.000
_cell.length_b   1.000
_cell.length_c   1.000
_cell.angle_alpha   90.00
_cell.angle_beta   90.00
_cell.angle_gamma   90.00
#
_symmetry.space_group_name_H-M   'P 1'
#
loop_
_entity.id
_entity.type
_entity.pdbx_description
1 polymer ?
#
loop_
_entity_poly.entity_id
_entity_poly.type
_entity_poly.pdbx_seq_one_letter_code
_entity_poly.pdbx_strand_id
1 'polypeptide(L)' 'MLHRTKLDLDGTIDLPDELLQKLGWKPGDWLEITFEDGAIVITRAKPAEGEPKLSDSRGR' A
#
# COMPACT_ATOMS: atom_id res chain seq x y z
N MET A 1 -15.82 8.38 -5.30
CA MET A 1 -14.88 8.49 -6.43
C MET A 1 -14.68 7.09 -6.97
N LEU A 2 -14.89 6.85 -8.26
CA LEU A 2 -14.66 5.54 -8.87
C LEU A 2 -13.37 5.64 -9.70
N HIS A 3 -12.34 4.91 -9.29
CA HIS A 3 -11.14 4.72 -10.10
C HIS A 3 -11.15 3.30 -10.66
N ARG A 4 -10.83 3.16 -11.95
CA ARG A 4 -10.67 1.87 -12.62
C ARG A 4 -9.25 1.81 -13.14
N THR A 5 -8.55 0.75 -12.80
CA THR A 5 -7.19 0.46 -13.26
C THR A 5 -7.12 -1.01 -13.66
N LYS A 6 -6.06 -1.36 -14.38
CA LYS A 6 -5.82 -2.72 -14.83
C LYS A 6 -4.82 -3.38 -13.88
N LEU A 7 -5.03 -4.67 -13.62
CA LEU A 7 -4.05 -5.48 -12.92
C LEU A 7 -2.87 -5.75 -13.86
N ASP A 8 -1.66 -5.53 -13.38
CA ASP A 8 -0.45 -5.87 -14.12
C ASP A 8 -0.16 -7.38 -14.06
N LEU A 9 0.76 -7.83 -14.91
CA LEU A 9 1.06 -9.26 -15.09
C LEU A 9 1.67 -9.91 -13.85
N ASP A 10 2.32 -9.12 -13.00
CA ASP A 10 2.89 -9.52 -11.71
C ASP A 10 1.90 -9.36 -10.55
N GLY A 11 0.65 -8.97 -10.83
CA GLY A 11 -0.39 -8.78 -9.82
C GLY A 11 -0.31 -7.43 -9.10
N THR A 12 0.50 -6.47 -9.57
CA THR A 12 0.49 -5.11 -9.02
C THR A 12 -0.68 -4.29 -9.55
N ILE A 13 -1.10 -3.32 -8.74
CA ILE A 13 -2.10 -2.33 -9.11
C ILE A 13 -1.50 -0.95 -8.85
N ASP A 14 -1.45 -0.13 -9.90
CA ASP A 14 -1.08 1.28 -9.76
C ASP A 14 -2.22 2.05 -9.08
N LEU A 15 -1.91 2.59 -7.90
CA LEU A 15 -2.79 3.51 -7.19
C LEU A 15 -2.52 4.94 -7.69
N PRO A 16 -3.54 5.69 -8.13
CA PRO A 16 -3.35 7.05 -8.63
C PRO A 16 -2.91 8.00 -7.51
N ASP A 17 -2.07 8.98 -7.86
CA ASP A 17 -1.49 9.96 -6.91
C ASP A 17 -2.56 10.66 -6.05
N GLU A 18 -3.72 10.99 -6.63
CA GLU A 18 -4.81 11.62 -5.88
C GLU A 18 -5.35 10.75 -4.75
N LEU A 19 -5.37 9.42 -4.94
CA LEU A 19 -5.82 8.47 -3.92
C LEU A 19 -4.76 8.33 -2.83
N LEU A 20 -3.48 8.25 -3.21
CA LEU A 20 -2.36 8.26 -2.26
C LEU A 20 -2.35 9.54 -1.40
N GLN A 21 -2.57 10.71 -2.03
CA GLN A 21 -2.64 11.99 -1.32
C GLN A 21 -3.82 12.07 -0.35
N LYS A 22 -5.02 11.63 -0.77
CA LYS A 22 -6.22 11.61 0.08
C LYS A 22 -6.08 10.67 1.27
N LEU A 23 -5.48 9.50 1.05
CA LEU A 23 -5.24 8.51 2.11
C LEU A 23 -3.97 8.82 2.91
N GLY A 24 -3.16 9.78 2.46
CA GLY A 24 -1.88 10.16 3.04
C GLY A 24 -0.86 9.02 3.03
N TRP A 25 -0.98 8.07 2.11
CA TRP A 25 -0.06 6.94 1.96
C TRP A 25 1.20 7.35 1.21
N LYS A 26 2.33 6.78 1.62
CA LYS A 26 3.64 7.05 1.02
C LYS A 26 4.35 5.73 0.70
N PRO A 27 5.27 5.73 -0.28
CA PRO A 27 6.13 4.57 -0.51
C PRO A 27 6.82 4.12 0.78
N GLY A 28 6.71 2.84 1.11
CA GLY A 28 7.25 2.25 2.33
C GLY A 28 6.28 2.22 3.53
N ASP A 29 5.07 2.76 3.41
CA ASP A 29 4.02 2.55 4.41
C ASP A 29 3.57 1.07 4.40
N TRP A 30 3.34 0.53 5.59
CA TRP A 30 2.76 -0.80 5.75
C TRP A 30 1.25 -0.75 5.58
N LEU A 31 0.72 -1.68 4.77
CA LEU A 31 -0.70 -1.81 4.49
C LEU A 31 -1.17 -3.22 4.86
N GLU A 32 -2.37 -3.31 5.39
CA GLU A 32 -3.08 -4.56 5.63
C GLU A 32 -4.13 -4.75 4.54
N ILE A 33 -4.17 -5.95 3.98
CA ILE A 33 -5.07 -6.32 2.88
C ILE A 33 -5.97 -7.46 3.37
N THR A 34 -7.27 -7.21 3.43
CA THR A 34 -8.29 -8.21 3.78
C THR A 34 -9.25 -8.44 2.60
N PHE A 35 -9.96 -9.57 2.63
CA PHE A 35 -11.02 -9.89 1.66
C PHE A 35 -12.35 -9.99 2.38
N GLU A 36 -13.24 -9.05 2.10
CA GLU A 36 -14.53 -8.90 2.79
C GLU A 36 -15.63 -8.67 1.74
N ASP A 37 -16.70 -9.45 1.81
CA ASP A 37 -17.89 -9.33 0.94
C ASP A 37 -17.58 -9.24 -0.57
N GLY A 38 -16.58 -10.00 -1.03
CA GLY A 38 -16.19 -10.01 -2.45
C GLY A 38 -15.31 -8.83 -2.88
N ALA A 39 -14.90 -7.97 -1.93
CA ALA A 39 -14.04 -6.84 -2.15
C ALA A 39 -12.69 -7.00 -1.42
N ILE A 40 -11.64 -6.45 -2.02
CA ILE A 40 -10.36 -6.27 -1.34
C ILE A 40 -10.44 -4.95 -0.55
N VAL A 41 -10.20 -5.02 0.75
CA VAL A 41 -10.13 -3.85 1.63
C VAL A 41 -8.68 -3.64 2.02
N ILE A 42 -8.18 -2.43 1.79
CA ILE A 42 -6.79 -2.05 2.07
C ILE A 42 -6.80 -0.97 3.14
N THR A 43 -6.14 -1.23 4.26
CA THR A 43 -6.05 -0.28 5.38
C THR A 43 -4.59 -0.04 5.78
N ARG A 44 -4.34 1.04 6.52
CA ARG A 44 -2.99 1.35 7.00
C ARG A 44 -2.65 0.45 8.19
N ALA A 45 -1.51 -0.21 8.12
CA ALA A 45 -1.01 -1.07 9.17
C ALA A 45 0.15 -0.42 9.93
N LYS A 46 0.48 -1.00 11.08
CA LYS A 46 1.80 -0.82 11.70
C LYS A 46 2.73 -1.93 11.18
N PRO A 47 4.04 -1.67 11.07
CA PRO A 47 5.01 -2.74 10.79
C PRO A 47 4.81 -3.89 11.78
N ALA A 48 4.86 -5.12 11.29
CA ALA A 48 4.82 -6.27 12.19
C ALA A 48 6.04 -6.24 13.12
N GLU A 49 5.87 -6.67 14.36
CA GLU A 49 6.93 -6.69 15.35
C GLU A 49 8.06 -7.62 14.87
N GLY A 50 9.16 -7.03 14.38
CA GLY A 50 10.30 -7.77 13.81
C GLY A 50 10.61 -7.46 12.33
N GLU A 51 9.77 -6.71 11.62
CA GLU A 51 10.09 -6.27 10.26
C GLU A 51 11.10 -5.11 10.27
N PRO A 52 12.13 -5.16 9.41
CA PRO A 52 13.10 -4.08 9.32
C PRO A 52 12.37 -2.81 8.91
N LYS A 53 12.42 -1.79 9.77
CA LYS A 53 12.07 -0.42 9.36
C LYS A 53 12.97 -0.10 8.17
N LEU A 54 12.36 0.31 7.05
CA LEU A 54 13.07 0.80 5.87
C LEU A 54 13.71 2.16 6.19
N SER A 55 14.61 2.19 7.16
CA SER A 55 15.31 3.36 7.66
C SER A 55 16.65 2.91 8.16
N ASP A 56 17.52 2.47 7.25
CA ASP A 56 18.96 2.70 7.33
C ASP A 56 19.65 2.22 6.04
N SER A 57 19.55 3.03 4.99
CA SER A 57 20.52 3.01 3.88
C SER A 57 21.04 4.43 3.63
N ARG A 58 21.42 5.12 4.71
CA ARG A 58 22.43 6.18 4.66
C ARG A 58 23.58 5.77 5.57
N GLY A 59 24.56 5.08 5.00
CA GLY A 59 25.67 4.55 5.78
C GLY A 59 26.90 4.17 4.97
N ARG A 60 27.45 5.12 4.22
CA ARG A 60 28.88 5.52 4.13
C ARG A 60 29.19 6.22 2.82
#